data_AF-A0A935NS55-F1
#
_entry.id   AF-A0A935NS55-F1
#
_cell.length_a   1.000
_cell.length_b   1.000
_cell.length_c   1.000
_cell.angle_alpha   90.00
_cell.angle_beta   90.00
_cell.angle_gamma   90.00
#
_symmetry.space_group_name_H-M   'P 1'
#
loop_
_entity.id
_entity.type
_entity.pdbx_description
1 polymer ?
#
loop_
_entity_poly.entity_id
_entity_poly.type
_entity_poly.pdbx_seq_one_letter_code
_entity_poly.pdbx_strand_id
1 'polypeptide(L)'
;MATGTRRRYIVKMDLLEDARDVAALATLVQRLVNESGNPEGFDALKWTTRWLNSPVPALGGACPASYMRTPEGRAQIEALIARMQSGAYC
;
A
#
# COMPACT_ATOMS: atom_id res chain seq x y z
N MET A 1 20.89 -34.94 8.07
CA MET A 1 20.87 -34.07 6.87
C MET A 1 19.52 -33.35 6.84
N ALA A 2 19.42 -32.14 7.41
CA ALA A 2 18.14 -31.45 7.56
C ALA A 2 18.34 -29.93 7.52
N THR A 3 18.61 -29.36 6.35
CA THR A 3 18.86 -27.92 6.20
C THR A 3 18.45 -27.47 4.81
N GLY A 4 17.18 -27.07 4.64
CA GLY A 4 16.70 -26.49 3.38
C GLY A 4 15.32 -25.83 3.43
N THR A 5 14.45 -26.21 4.38
CA THR A 5 13.03 -25.83 4.29
C THR A 5 12.69 -24.47 4.91
N ARG A 6 13.50 -23.94 5.84
CA ARG A 6 13.18 -22.66 6.51
C ARG A 6 13.23 -21.46 5.56
N ARG A 7 14.28 -21.37 4.73
CA ARG A 7 14.52 -20.18 3.88
C ARG A 7 13.42 -19.95 2.83
N ARG A 8 12.79 -21.03 2.36
CA ARG A 8 11.70 -20.94 1.37
C ARG A 8 10.38 -20.47 1.99
N TYR A 9 10.15 -20.80 3.26
CA TYR A 9 8.91 -20.45 3.95
C TYR A 9 8.88 -18.98 4.37
N ILE A 10 9.98 -18.44 4.88
CA ILE A 10 10.09 -17.01 5.28
C ILE A 10 9.86 -16.06 4.10
N VAL A 11 10.40 -16.34 2.92
CA VAL A 11 10.22 -15.49 1.72
C VAL A 11 8.78 -15.55 1.22
N LYS A 12 8.14 -16.74 1.26
CA LYS A 12 6.74 -16.91 0.84
C LYS A 12 5.77 -16.17 1.78
N MET A 13 6.11 -16.11 3.06
CA MET A 13 5.30 -15.48 4.11
C MET A 13 5.41 -13.95 4.07
N ASP A 14 6.62 -13.41 3.85
CA ASP A 14 6.88 -11.98 3.58
C ASP A 14 6.05 -11.47 2.39
N LEU A 15 6.07 -12.19 1.27
CA LEU A 15 5.26 -11.85 0.08
C LEU A 15 3.74 -11.90 0.35
N LEU A 16 3.27 -12.78 1.24
CA LEU A 16 1.86 -12.87 1.62
C LEU A 16 1.47 -11.78 2.61
N GLU A 17 2.39 -11.36 3.47
CA GLU A 17 2.22 -10.18 4.34
C GLU A 17 2.13 -8.92 3.50
N ASP A 18 3.05 -8.69 2.57
CA ASP A 18 2.99 -7.59 1.60
C ASP A 18 1.67 -7.60 0.82
N ALA A 19 1.26 -8.74 0.25
CA ALA A 19 0.02 -8.82 -0.53
C ALA A 19 -1.24 -8.50 0.31
N ARG A 20 -1.27 -8.91 1.59
CA ARG A 20 -2.37 -8.58 2.51
C ARG A 20 -2.36 -7.11 2.89
N ASP A 21 -1.19 -6.54 3.09
CA ASP A 21 -1.02 -5.12 3.42
C ASP A 21 -1.49 -4.23 2.26
N VAL A 22 -1.12 -4.61 1.02
CA VAL A 22 -1.59 -3.95 -0.22
C VAL A 22 -3.10 -4.05 -0.35
N ALA A 23 -3.69 -5.21 -0.06
CA ALA A 23 -5.14 -5.40 -0.10
C ALA A 23 -5.86 -4.57 0.98
N ALA A 24 -5.26 -4.42 2.18
CA ALA A 24 -5.80 -3.58 3.25
C ALA A 24 -5.79 -2.10 2.84
N LEU A 25 -4.69 -1.59 2.28
CA LEU A 25 -4.62 -0.24 1.75
C LEU A 25 -5.63 -0.02 0.61
N ALA A 26 -5.75 -0.96 -0.32
CA ALA A 26 -6.73 -0.88 -1.40
C ALA A 26 -8.18 -0.81 -0.88
N THR A 27 -8.49 -1.58 0.17
CA THR A 27 -9.81 -1.54 0.82
C THR A 27 -10.06 -0.18 1.48
N LEU A 28 -9.03 0.39 2.12
CA LEU A 28 -9.10 1.73 2.71
C LEU A 28 -9.35 2.77 1.62
N VAL A 29 -8.57 2.77 0.55
CA VAL A 29 -8.75 3.68 -0.61
C VAL A 29 -10.15 3.53 -1.21
N GLN A 30 -10.63 2.30 -1.42
CA GLN A 30 -11.97 2.05 -1.96
C GLN A 30 -13.06 2.65 -1.07
N ARG A 31 -12.92 2.50 0.26
CA ARG A 31 -13.85 3.08 1.23
C ARG A 31 -13.84 4.61 1.12
N LEU A 32 -12.66 5.24 1.08
CA LEU A 32 -12.53 6.70 0.96
C LEU A 32 -13.12 7.24 -0.35
N VAL A 33 -12.92 6.55 -1.47
CA VAL A 33 -13.51 6.91 -2.78
C VAL A 33 -15.03 6.75 -2.77
N ASN A 34 -15.54 5.70 -2.12
CA ASN A 34 -16.97 5.49 -1.95
C ASN A 34 -17.59 6.60 -1.08
N GLU A 35 -16.91 7.02 -0.01
CA GLU A 35 -17.32 8.16 0.83
C GLU A 35 -17.23 9.51 0.07
N SER A 36 -16.31 9.64 -0.89
CA SER A 36 -16.17 10.84 -1.73
C SER A 36 -17.18 10.92 -2.89
N GLY A 37 -18.04 9.91 -3.08
CA GLY A 37 -19.26 10.03 -3.88
C GLY A 37 -19.20 9.57 -5.35
N ASN A 38 -18.04 9.19 -5.90
CA ASN A 38 -18.00 8.61 -7.26
C ASN A 38 -17.03 7.41 -7.38
N PRO A 39 -17.44 6.22 -6.95
CA PRO A 39 -16.65 4.99 -7.08
C PRO A 39 -16.75 4.32 -8.47
N GLU A 40 -17.55 4.83 -9.41
CA GLU A 40 -17.76 4.17 -10.71
C GLU A 40 -16.45 4.09 -11.53
N GLY A 41 -16.02 2.86 -11.82
CA GLY A 41 -14.83 2.56 -12.62
C GLY A 41 -13.50 2.72 -11.89
N PHE A 42 -13.49 2.98 -10.59
CA PHE A 42 -12.25 3.12 -9.82
C PHE A 42 -11.77 1.77 -9.25
N ASP A 43 -10.74 1.18 -9.87
CA ASP A 43 -10.07 0.00 -9.36
C ASP A 43 -9.08 0.37 -8.23
N ALA A 44 -9.54 0.38 -6.98
CA ALA A 44 -8.68 0.75 -5.84
C ALA A 44 -7.44 -0.16 -5.70
N LEU A 45 -7.57 -1.46 -5.96
CA LEU A 45 -6.44 -2.38 -5.93
C LEU A 45 -5.40 -2.04 -6.99
N LYS A 46 -5.83 -1.82 -8.23
CA LYS A 46 -4.96 -1.47 -9.36
C LYS A 46 -4.30 -0.11 -9.17
N TRP A 47 -5.06 0.86 -8.66
CA TRP A 47 -4.54 2.17 -8.29
C TRP A 47 -3.47 2.06 -7.21
N THR A 48 -3.75 1.35 -6.11
CA THR A 48 -2.80 1.17 -4.99
C THR A 48 -1.55 0.45 -5.46
N THR A 49 -1.65 -0.65 -6.22
CA THR A 49 -0.47 -1.35 -6.75
C THR A 49 0.36 -0.45 -7.66
N ARG A 50 -0.28 0.36 -8.53
CA ARG A 50 0.43 1.32 -9.37
C ARG A 50 1.10 2.41 -8.56
N TRP A 51 0.40 2.94 -7.55
CA TRP A 51 0.88 4.01 -6.69
C TRP A 51 2.07 3.57 -5.83
N LEU A 52 2.04 2.34 -5.30
CA LEU A 52 3.16 1.76 -4.53
C LEU A 52 4.45 1.60 -5.36
N ASN A 53 4.30 1.41 -6.68
CA ASN A 53 5.41 1.32 -7.63
C ASN A 53 5.82 2.68 -8.22
N SER A 54 5.10 3.76 -7.90
CA SER A 54 5.41 5.11 -8.36
C SER A 54 6.19 5.86 -7.28
N PRO A 55 7.25 6.61 -7.64
CA PRO A 55 7.93 7.49 -6.70
C PRO A 55 6.96 8.58 -6.25
N VAL A 56 6.83 8.77 -4.92
CA VAL A 56 5.93 9.76 -4.35
C VAL A 56 6.75 10.96 -3.87
N PRO A 57 6.55 12.16 -4.43
CA PRO A 57 7.30 13.35 -4.03
C PRO A 57 7.10 13.72 -2.56
N ALA A 58 5.94 13.41 -1.97
CA ALA A 58 5.67 13.61 -0.55
C ALA A 58 6.55 12.75 0.39
N LEU A 59 7.14 11.67 -0.13
CA LEU A 59 8.10 10.82 0.58
C LEU A 59 9.55 11.14 0.19
N GLY A 60 9.82 12.33 -0.36
CA GLY A 60 11.13 12.70 -0.87
C GLY A 60 11.53 11.95 -2.16
N GLY A 61 10.56 11.43 -2.92
CA GLY A 61 10.79 10.67 -4.15
C GLY A 61 10.98 9.16 -3.94
N ALA A 62 10.82 8.67 -2.72
CA ALA A 62 10.93 7.24 -2.42
C ALA A 62 9.63 6.48 -2.77
N CYS A 63 9.79 5.18 -3.06
CA CYS A 63 8.65 4.30 -3.37
C CYS A 63 7.92 3.88 -2.08
N PRO A 64 6.58 4.03 -2.01
CA PRO A 64 5.78 3.64 -0.85
C PRO A 64 5.96 2.16 -0.45
N ALA A 65 6.22 1.28 -1.42
CA ALA A 65 6.48 -0.15 -1.17
C ALA A 65 7.65 -0.39 -0.20
N SER A 66 8.64 0.50 -0.12
CA SER A 66 9.74 0.37 0.84
C SER A 66 9.33 0.74 2.27
N TYR A 67 8.34 1.63 2.44
CA TYR A 67 7.83 2.04 3.74
C TYR A 67 6.84 1.03 4.33
N MET A 68 6.18 0.27 3.45
CA MET A 68 5.19 -0.75 3.81
C MET A 68 5.77 -1.91 4.63
N ARG A 69 7.09 -2.13 4.57
CA ARG A 69 7.79 -3.11 5.43
C ARG A 69 7.83 -2.75 6.91
N THR A 70 7.54 -1.50 7.25
CA THR A 70 7.60 -0.99 8.63
C THR A 70 6.23 -0.55 9.12
N PRO A 71 5.84 -0.85 10.37
CA PRO A 71 4.57 -0.38 10.91
C PRO A 71 4.47 1.15 10.92
N GLU A 72 5.58 1.86 11.20
CA GLU A 72 5.60 3.33 11.14
C GLU A 72 5.42 3.86 9.71
N GLY A 73 6.07 3.22 8.74
CA GLY A 73 5.91 3.57 7.33
C GLY A 73 4.49 3.34 6.83
N ARG A 74 3.82 2.26 7.26
CA ARG A 74 2.40 2.04 6.94
C ARG A 74 1.50 3.15 7.43
N ALA A 75 1.64 3.55 8.70
CA ALA A 75 0.86 4.66 9.25
C ALA A 75 1.11 5.98 8.51
N GLN A 76 2.35 6.23 8.05
CA GLN A 76 2.67 7.37 7.19
C GLN A 76 1.96 7.30 5.84
N ILE A 77 1.96 6.13 5.19
CA ILE A 77 1.27 5.89 3.92
C ILE A 77 -0.25 6.06 4.08
N GLU A 78 -0.85 5.49 5.12
CA GLU A 78 -2.28 5.64 5.42
C GLU A 78 -2.66 7.11 5.64
N ALA A 79 -1.86 7.84 6.44
CA ALA A 79 -2.07 9.26 6.65
C ALA A 79 -1.87 10.07 5.37
N LEU A 80 -0.98 9.67 4.47
CA LEU A 80 -0.77 10.33 3.18
C LEU A 80 -1.96 10.10 2.23
N ILE A 81 -2.50 8.89 2.18
CA ILE A 81 -3.69 8.55 1.39
C ILE A 81 -4.92 9.33 1.90
N ALA A 82 -5.09 9.45 3.22
CA ALA A 82 -6.15 10.26 3.82
C ALA A 82 -6.03 11.75 3.46
N ARG A 83 -4.79 12.28 3.36
CA ARG A 83 -4.55 13.66 2.89
C ARG A 83 -4.84 13.81 1.40
N MET A 84 -4.50 12.82 0.58
CA MET A 84 -4.82 12.82 -0.86
C MET A 84 -6.33 12.80 -1.12
N GLN A 85 -7.13 12.11 -0.29
CA GLN A 85 -8.60 12.14 -0.34
C GLN A 85 -9.15 13.57 -0.17
N SER A 86 -8.52 14.37 0.68
CA SER A 86 -8.99 15.74 0.96
C SER A 86 -8.67 16.73 -0.16
N GLY A 87 -8.01 16.30 -1.25
CA GLY A 87 -7.63 17.20 -2.35
C GLY A 87 -6.63 18.29 -1.95
N ALA A 88 -6.08 18.23 -0.72
CA ALA A 88 -5.09 19.18 -0.21
C ALA A 88 -3.68 18.85 -0.72
N TYR A 89 -3.58 18.61 -2.03
CA TYR A 89 -2.32 18.55 -2.76
C TYR A 89 -2.31 19.70 -3.77
N CYS A 90 -2.27 20.91 -3.21
CA CYS A 90 -1.98 22.16 -3.91
C CYS A 90 -0.79 22.82 -3.22
#